data_AF-A0A6I9QYC4-F1
#
_entry.id   AF-A0A6I9QYC4-F1
#
_cell.length_a   1.000
_cell.length_b   1.000
_cell.length_c   1.000
_cell.angle_alpha   90.00
_cell.angle_beta   90.00
_cell.angle_gamma   90.00
#
_symmetry.space_group_name_H-M   'P 1'
#
loop_
_entity.id
_entity.type
_entity.pdbx_description
1 polymer ?
#
loop_
_entity_poly.entity_id
_entity_poly.type
_entity_poly.pdbx_seq_one_letter_code
_entity_poly.pdbx_strand_id
1 'polypeptide(L)'
;MIAERHELSLPPSLGSNPWIILPHGRHKQLQTFINVSDGIVQHRSIPEMQGKRCLGSFYGWLLMWDEPSKECFLLSLTSLSKILLPPLLELAEFLDISIVSSSPALPNCMIVFLRKKQPFLFFCHVGDKEWTRLTVNFSHDFFVYSIVNCQGKLYALTFEENIMLIDTTSSSMNVEIMEVESFTSLHSYPSYFPNLVEACGDIFLVLRYSRSWGGGHVVTVDVHKLDFSKLRWERVESIGDRAFFLSGAFGISLSATESGVQPNHIYFIQPCNDAERLYIFSLDERVISFDMPCPNIRRTWDYLWWTMATT
;
A
#
# COMPACT_ATOMS: atom_id res chain seq x y z
N MET A 1 -35.06 -11.17 -15.16
CA MET A 1 -33.97 -10.69 -16.03
C MET A 1 -33.10 -9.76 -15.21
N ILE A 2 -31.89 -10.19 -14.87
CA ILE A 2 -30.89 -9.29 -14.28
C ILE A 2 -30.38 -8.44 -15.44
N ALA A 3 -30.51 -7.11 -15.37
CA ALA A 3 -29.97 -6.24 -16.41
C ALA A 3 -28.46 -6.45 -16.50
N GLU A 4 -27.96 -6.82 -17.69
CA GLU A 4 -26.53 -6.94 -17.94
C GLU A 4 -25.88 -5.57 -17.70
N ARG A 5 -24.84 -5.54 -16.86
CA ARG A 5 -24.06 -4.32 -16.62
C ARG A 5 -23.33 -3.92 -17.89
N HIS A 6 -23.32 -2.62 -18.17
CA HIS A 6 -22.51 -2.06 -19.25
C HIS A 6 -21.02 -2.33 -18.98
N GLU A 7 -20.24 -2.71 -20.00
CA GLU A 7 -18.82 -3.08 -19.85
C GLU A 7 -17.98 -2.02 -19.14
N LEU A 8 -18.21 -0.73 -19.45
CA LEU A 8 -17.55 0.39 -18.78
C LEU A 8 -17.83 0.50 -17.27
N SER A 9 -18.89 -0.14 -16.77
CA SER A 9 -19.24 -0.19 -15.34
C SER A 9 -18.59 -1.35 -14.59
N LEU A 10 -17.77 -2.17 -15.29
CA LEU A 10 -17.04 -3.30 -14.74
C LEU A 10 -15.53 -3.02 -14.70
N PRO A 11 -14.81 -3.52 -13.69
CA PRO A 11 -13.35 -3.56 -13.71
C PRO A 11 -12.83 -4.29 -14.95
N PRO A 12 -11.64 -3.95 -15.46
CA PRO A 12 -10.98 -4.76 -16.47
C PRO A 12 -10.65 -6.16 -15.93
N SER A 13 -10.43 -7.12 -16.82
CA SER A 13 -9.91 -8.43 -16.42
C SER A 13 -8.46 -8.27 -15.94
N LEU A 14 -8.27 -8.23 -14.61
CA LEU A 14 -6.98 -7.89 -14.03
C LEU A 14 -5.93 -9.00 -14.22
N GLY A 15 -6.33 -10.27 -14.25
CA GLY A 15 -5.41 -11.41 -14.31
C GLY A 15 -4.39 -11.38 -13.16
N SER A 16 -3.20 -11.95 -13.38
CA SER A 16 -2.08 -11.96 -12.43
C SER A 16 -1.16 -10.73 -12.54
N ASN A 17 -1.46 -9.79 -13.43
CA ASN A 17 -0.62 -8.62 -13.68
C ASN A 17 -0.86 -7.53 -12.61
N PRO A 18 0.16 -6.71 -12.28
CA PRO A 18 0.00 -5.53 -11.44
C PRO A 18 -0.68 -4.39 -12.19
N TRP A 19 -1.75 -3.85 -11.59
CA TRP A 19 -2.47 -2.70 -12.11
C TRP A 19 -2.37 -1.49 -11.18
N ILE A 20 -2.28 -0.30 -11.78
CA ILE A 20 -2.46 0.96 -11.06
C ILE A 20 -3.90 1.42 -11.27
N ILE A 21 -4.59 1.78 -10.18
CA ILE A 21 -5.90 2.44 -10.24
C ILE A 21 -5.74 3.92 -9.94
N LEU A 22 -6.25 4.75 -10.84
CA LEU A 22 -6.29 6.21 -10.74
C LEU A 22 -7.75 6.68 -10.77
N PRO A 23 -8.35 7.12 -9.65
CA PRO A 23 -9.63 7.81 -9.67
C PRO A 23 -9.46 9.25 -10.18
N HIS A 24 -10.27 9.67 -11.15
CA HIS A 24 -10.18 11.00 -11.76
C HIS A 24 -11.54 11.52 -12.26
N GLY A 25 -11.52 12.68 -12.93
CA GLY A 25 -12.71 13.37 -13.42
C GLY A 25 -13.39 14.20 -12.32
N ARG A 26 -14.48 14.90 -12.69
CA ARG A 26 -15.25 15.70 -11.73
C ARG A 26 -15.78 14.76 -10.64
N HIS A 27 -15.57 15.11 -9.37
CA HIS A 27 -15.99 14.28 -8.24
C HIS A 27 -15.54 12.80 -8.31
N LYS A 28 -14.38 12.49 -8.93
CA LYS A 28 -13.83 11.11 -9.01
C LYS A 28 -14.77 10.08 -9.65
N GLN A 29 -15.53 10.51 -10.66
CA GLN A 29 -16.53 9.66 -11.34
C GLN A 29 -15.93 8.66 -12.35
N LEU A 30 -14.65 8.79 -12.69
CA LEU A 30 -13.95 7.91 -13.63
C LEU A 30 -12.76 7.23 -12.95
N GLN A 31 -12.40 6.05 -13.45
CA GLN A 31 -11.23 5.30 -13.02
C GLN A 31 -10.39 4.94 -14.23
N THR A 32 -9.09 5.16 -14.14
CA THR A 32 -8.11 4.71 -15.13
C THR A 32 -7.32 3.56 -14.52
N PHE A 33 -7.30 2.43 -15.23
CA PHE A 33 -6.55 1.23 -14.89
C PHE A 33 -5.35 1.13 -15.84
N ILE A 34 -4.14 1.02 -15.30
CA ILE A 34 -2.91 0.90 -16.10
C ILE A 34 -2.25 -0.42 -15.75
N ASN A 35 -2.11 -1.31 -16.72
CA ASN A 35 -1.32 -2.53 -16.57
C ASN A 35 0.16 -2.17 -16.75
N VAL A 36 0.98 -2.50 -15.76
CA VAL A 36 2.40 -2.14 -15.77
C VAL A 36 3.26 -3.13 -16.57
N SER A 37 2.76 -4.34 -16.81
CA SER A 37 3.47 -5.35 -17.60
C SER A 37 3.48 -5.02 -19.09
N ASP A 38 2.36 -4.53 -19.64
CA ASP A 38 2.19 -4.28 -21.09
C ASP A 38 1.86 -2.81 -21.44
N GLY A 39 1.69 -1.94 -20.44
CA GLY A 39 1.37 -0.52 -20.63
C GLY A 39 -0.08 -0.25 -21.05
N ILE A 40 -0.96 -1.25 -21.05
CA ILE A 40 -2.36 -1.06 -21.45
C ILE A 40 -3.09 -0.14 -20.47
N VAL A 41 -3.73 0.90 -21.01
CA VAL A 41 -4.53 1.86 -20.25
C VAL A 41 -6.02 1.65 -20.57
N GLN A 42 -6.83 1.49 -19.54
CA GLN A 42 -8.28 1.27 -19.66
C GLN A 42 -9.06 2.25 -18.79
N HIS A 43 -10.04 2.91 -19.39
CA HIS A 43 -10.94 3.83 -18.67
C HIS A 43 -12.24 3.12 -18.30
N ARG A 44 -12.72 3.37 -17.09
CA ARG A 44 -13.94 2.82 -16.51
C ARG A 44 -14.72 3.87 -15.73
N SER A 45 -15.98 3.55 -15.46
CA SER A 45 -16.86 4.32 -14.58
C SER A 45 -17.67 3.34 -13.73
N ILE A 46 -17.01 2.81 -12.70
CA ILE A 46 -17.55 1.78 -11.81
C ILE A 46 -18.40 2.46 -10.73
N PRO A 47 -19.73 2.26 -10.69
CA PRO A 47 -20.63 2.96 -9.77
C PRO A 47 -20.24 2.85 -8.30
N GLU A 48 -19.72 1.70 -7.90
CA GLU A 48 -19.25 1.45 -6.54
C GLU A 48 -18.07 2.34 -6.15
N MET A 49 -17.27 2.80 -7.11
CA MET A 49 -16.08 3.63 -6.87
C MET A 49 -16.32 5.12 -7.11
N GLN A 50 -17.37 5.48 -7.86
CA GLN A 50 -17.71 6.87 -8.16
C GLN A 50 -17.93 7.69 -6.87
N GLY A 51 -17.27 8.84 -6.79
CA GLY A 51 -17.40 9.77 -5.67
C GLY A 51 -16.71 9.34 -4.38
N LYS A 52 -16.05 8.18 -4.36
CA LYS A 52 -15.51 7.57 -3.14
C LYS A 52 -14.00 7.61 -3.09
N ARG A 53 -13.45 7.59 -1.88
CA ARG A 53 -12.02 7.53 -1.61
C ARG A 53 -11.60 6.08 -1.43
N CYS A 54 -10.55 5.66 -2.15
CA CYS A 54 -9.85 4.42 -1.86
C CYS A 54 -8.85 4.68 -0.72
N LEU A 55 -8.91 3.86 0.33
CA LEU A 55 -8.05 3.94 1.52
C LEU A 55 -6.96 2.86 1.53
N GLY A 56 -7.06 1.87 0.64
CA GLY A 56 -6.15 0.74 0.57
C GLY A 56 -6.60 -0.31 -0.43
N SER A 57 -5.67 -1.16 -0.85
CA SER A 57 -5.89 -2.26 -1.79
C SER A 57 -5.21 -3.50 -1.25
N PHE A 58 -5.97 -4.57 -1.02
CA PHE A 58 -5.51 -5.77 -0.32
C PHE A 58 -6.16 -7.00 -0.92
N TYR A 59 -5.35 -7.97 -1.35
CA TYR A 59 -5.86 -9.26 -1.83
C TYR A 59 -6.96 -9.16 -2.91
N GLY A 60 -6.93 -8.14 -3.77
CA GLY A 60 -7.97 -7.87 -4.79
C GLY A 60 -9.26 -7.21 -4.29
N TRP A 61 -9.25 -6.75 -3.05
CA TRP A 61 -10.28 -5.91 -2.46
C TRP A 61 -9.78 -4.47 -2.32
N LEU A 62 -10.65 -3.52 -2.61
CA LEU A 62 -10.43 -2.10 -2.30
C LEU A 62 -11.16 -1.71 -1.04
N LEU A 63 -10.46 -1.08 -0.11
CA LEU A 63 -11.08 -0.45 1.06
C LEU A 63 -11.58 0.93 0.66
N MET A 64 -12.90 1.09 0.62
CA MET A 64 -13.57 2.28 0.11
C MET A 64 -14.24 3.05 1.24
N TRP A 65 -14.23 4.37 1.12
CA TRP A 65 -14.94 5.28 2.00
C TRP A 65 -15.74 6.31 1.21
N ASP A 66 -17.01 6.44 1.57
CA ASP A 66 -17.94 7.41 1.01
C ASP A 66 -18.15 8.56 1.99
N GLU A 67 -17.54 9.71 1.70
CA GLU A 67 -17.49 10.84 2.63
C GLU A 67 -18.86 11.44 2.97
N PRO A 68 -19.83 11.60 2.03
CA PRO A 68 -21.16 12.10 2.35
C PRO A 68 -21.99 11.16 3.23
N SER A 69 -21.96 9.85 2.96
CA SER A 69 -22.75 8.85 3.71
C SER A 69 -22.02 8.30 4.95
N LYS A 70 -20.71 8.54 5.04
CA LYS A 70 -19.79 7.94 6.02
C LYS A 70 -19.69 6.41 5.93
N GLU A 71 -20.19 5.82 4.86
CA GLU A 71 -20.12 4.38 4.61
C GLU A 71 -18.68 3.94 4.35
N CYS A 72 -18.26 2.87 5.02
CA CYS A 72 -16.98 2.20 4.77
C CYS A 72 -17.25 0.76 4.35
N PHE A 73 -16.59 0.30 3.30
CA PHE A 73 -16.78 -1.06 2.79
C PHE A 73 -15.56 -1.57 2.03
N LEU A 74 -15.41 -2.89 1.98
CA LEU A 74 -14.47 -3.57 1.10
C LEU A 74 -15.19 -3.94 -0.21
N LEU A 75 -14.59 -3.60 -1.34
CA LEU A 75 -15.10 -3.88 -2.68
C LEU A 75 -14.20 -4.89 -3.38
N SER A 76 -14.74 -6.06 -3.74
CA SER A 76 -14.04 -7.02 -4.58
C SER A 76 -13.95 -6.51 -6.02
N LEU A 77 -12.76 -6.47 -6.60
CA LEU A 77 -12.60 -6.10 -8.01
C LEU A 77 -12.93 -7.24 -8.97
N THR A 78 -13.02 -8.47 -8.49
CA THR A 78 -13.37 -9.63 -9.32
C THR A 78 -14.89 -9.81 -9.43
N SER A 79 -15.61 -9.63 -8.33
CA SER A 79 -17.06 -9.91 -8.25
C SER A 79 -17.93 -8.66 -8.03
N LEU A 80 -17.33 -7.51 -7.72
CA LEU A 80 -18.03 -6.29 -7.28
C LEU A 80 -18.89 -6.48 -6.03
N SER A 81 -18.69 -7.58 -5.29
CA SER A 81 -19.33 -7.79 -4.00
C SER A 81 -18.79 -6.80 -2.97
N LYS A 82 -19.68 -6.33 -2.11
CA LYS A 82 -19.35 -5.44 -1.00
C LYS A 82 -19.42 -6.17 0.32
N ILE A 83 -18.44 -5.91 1.18
CA ILE A 83 -18.50 -6.23 2.60
C ILE A 83 -18.59 -4.91 3.35
N LEU A 84 -19.71 -4.66 4.00
CA LEU A 84 -19.89 -3.45 4.80
C LEU A 84 -19.05 -3.53 6.07
N LEU A 85 -18.42 -2.42 6.40
CA LEU A 85 -17.67 -2.23 7.65
C LEU A 85 -18.42 -1.23 8.53
N PRO A 86 -18.09 -1.14 9.84
CA PRO A 86 -18.62 -0.10 10.69
C PRO A 86 -18.36 1.29 10.06
N PRO A 87 -19.33 2.23 10.11
CA PRO A 87 -19.16 3.55 9.54
C PRO A 87 -17.92 4.25 10.10
N LEU A 88 -17.14 4.85 9.20
CA LEU A 88 -16.05 5.72 9.59
C LEU A 88 -16.65 7.10 9.87
N LEU A 89 -16.90 7.40 11.15
CA LEU A 89 -17.46 8.67 11.62
C LEU A 89 -16.42 9.82 11.44
N GLU A 90 -16.22 10.68 12.43
CA GLU A 90 -15.22 11.77 12.41
C GLU A 90 -13.78 11.28 12.18
N LEU A 91 -13.53 9.97 12.21
CA LEU A 91 -12.22 9.35 12.09
C LEU A 91 -11.63 9.42 10.67
N ALA A 92 -12.48 9.42 9.65
CA ALA A 92 -12.07 9.19 8.27
C ALA A 92 -11.21 10.29 7.64
N GLU A 93 -11.42 11.54 8.07
CA GLU A 93 -10.65 12.71 7.63
C GLU A 93 -9.18 12.63 8.08
N PHE A 94 -8.88 11.71 8.99
CA PHE A 94 -7.59 11.59 9.68
C PHE A 94 -6.88 10.25 9.48
N LEU A 95 -7.39 9.38 8.61
CA LEU A 95 -6.78 8.08 8.34
C LEU A 95 -5.67 8.20 7.30
N ASP A 96 -4.46 7.83 7.71
CA ASP A 96 -3.26 7.92 6.86
C ASP A 96 -2.84 6.57 6.29
N ILE A 97 -3.03 5.50 7.06
CA ILE A 97 -2.55 4.16 6.75
C ILE A 97 -3.66 3.15 7.08
N SER A 98 -3.91 2.22 6.17
CA SER A 98 -4.82 1.10 6.38
C SER A 98 -4.13 -0.21 6.01
N ILE A 99 -4.43 -1.29 6.71
CA ILE A 99 -3.93 -2.62 6.40
C ILE A 99 -4.92 -3.69 6.87
N VAL A 100 -4.86 -4.88 6.29
CA VAL A 100 -5.67 -6.02 6.71
C VAL A 100 -4.79 -7.17 7.19
N SER A 101 -5.27 -7.93 8.19
CA SER A 101 -4.55 -9.10 8.75
C SER A 101 -4.58 -10.34 7.86
N SER A 102 -5.55 -10.43 6.94
CA SER A 102 -5.66 -11.52 5.98
C SER A 102 -6.56 -11.10 4.81
N SER A 103 -6.81 -12.00 3.86
CA SER A 103 -7.84 -11.76 2.84
C SER A 103 -9.20 -11.49 3.49
N PRO A 104 -9.94 -10.44 3.09
CA PRO A 104 -11.32 -10.19 3.55
C PRO A 104 -12.32 -11.32 3.32
N ALA A 105 -12.00 -12.24 2.42
CA ALA A 105 -12.82 -13.42 2.17
C ALA A 105 -12.64 -14.52 3.24
N LEU A 106 -11.61 -14.42 4.09
CA LEU A 106 -11.33 -15.37 5.15
C LEU A 106 -12.00 -14.95 6.48
N PRO A 107 -12.40 -15.93 7.32
CA PRO A 107 -12.89 -15.65 8.66
C PRO A 107 -11.86 -14.88 9.50
N ASN A 108 -12.34 -14.05 10.43
CA ASN A 108 -11.51 -13.26 11.36
C ASN A 108 -10.52 -12.30 10.69
N CYS A 109 -10.73 -11.94 9.42
CA CYS A 109 -9.99 -10.85 8.81
C CYS A 109 -10.22 -9.57 9.60
N MET A 110 -9.12 -8.92 9.99
CA MET A 110 -9.12 -7.69 10.76
C MET A 110 -8.66 -6.54 9.87
N ILE A 111 -9.37 -5.43 9.92
CA ILE A 111 -9.00 -4.17 9.28
C ILE A 111 -8.38 -3.29 10.36
N VAL A 112 -7.19 -2.77 10.09
CA VAL A 112 -6.46 -1.89 11.00
C VAL A 112 -6.19 -0.56 10.31
N PHE A 113 -6.51 0.51 11.01
CA PHE A 113 -6.22 1.88 10.61
C PHE A 113 -5.23 2.51 11.57
N LEU A 114 -4.19 3.14 11.02
CA LEU A 114 -3.19 3.88 11.77
C LEU A 114 -3.15 5.32 11.28
N ARG A 115 -2.88 6.22 12.22
CA ARG A 115 -2.61 7.63 11.93
C ARG A 115 -1.12 7.89 12.03
N LYS A 116 -0.53 8.51 11.01
CA LYS A 116 0.92 8.69 10.90
C LYS A 116 1.53 9.53 12.00
N LYS A 117 0.75 10.31 12.76
CA LYS A 117 1.25 11.27 13.76
C LYS A 117 0.50 11.19 15.09
N GLN A 118 -0.18 10.07 15.35
CA GLN A 118 -0.95 9.90 16.58
C GLN A 118 -0.78 8.49 17.15
N PRO A 119 -0.53 8.34 18.45
CA PRO A 119 -0.17 7.07 19.07
C PRO A 119 -1.40 6.20 19.37
N PHE A 120 -2.29 6.05 18.40
CA PHE A 120 -3.44 5.15 18.49
C PHE A 120 -3.77 4.55 17.12
N LEU A 121 -4.40 3.39 17.17
CA LEU A 121 -4.94 2.70 16.01
C LEU A 121 -6.43 2.40 16.23
N PHE A 122 -7.12 2.18 15.12
CA PHE A 122 -8.47 1.62 15.12
C PHE A 122 -8.45 0.26 14.45
N PHE A 123 -9.25 -0.66 14.95
CA PHE A 123 -9.44 -1.94 14.30
C PHE A 123 -10.87 -2.46 14.43
N CYS A 124 -11.26 -3.31 13.48
CA CYS A 124 -12.46 -4.12 13.57
C CYS A 124 -12.23 -5.43 12.80
N HIS A 125 -12.97 -6.47 13.14
CA HIS A 125 -13.08 -7.66 12.31
C HIS A 125 -14.15 -7.46 11.25
N VAL A 126 -14.00 -8.16 10.13
CA VAL A 126 -15.08 -8.29 9.15
C VAL A 126 -16.32 -8.86 9.85
N GLY A 127 -17.42 -8.10 9.83
CA GLY A 127 -18.68 -8.44 10.49
C GLY A 127 -18.92 -7.74 11.83
N ASP A 128 -17.91 -7.07 12.40
CA ASP A 128 -18.11 -6.21 13.56
C ASP A 128 -19.01 -5.03 13.21
N LYS A 129 -19.64 -4.45 14.24
CA LYS A 129 -20.56 -3.30 14.10
C LYS A 129 -19.94 -1.97 14.51
N GLU A 130 -18.80 -2.00 15.18
CA GLU A 130 -18.13 -0.82 15.72
C GLU A 130 -16.61 -0.93 15.57
N TRP A 131 -15.94 0.22 15.53
CA TRP A 131 -14.48 0.30 15.56
C TRP A 131 -13.98 0.29 17.00
N THR A 132 -12.99 -0.55 17.30
CA THR A 132 -12.28 -0.52 18.58
C THR A 132 -11.07 0.41 18.46
N ARG A 133 -10.91 1.33 19.42
CA ARG A 133 -9.73 2.19 19.52
C ARG A 133 -8.74 1.61 20.50
N LEU A 134 -7.48 1.49 20.07
CA LEU A 134 -6.37 1.13 20.94
C LEU A 134 -5.36 2.28 20.98
N THR A 135 -5.15 2.84 22.18
CA THR A 135 -4.07 3.80 22.43
C THR A 135 -2.82 3.02 22.78
N VAL A 136 -1.71 3.36 22.14
CA VAL A 136 -0.42 2.73 22.38
C VAL A 136 0.47 3.74 23.09
N ASN A 137 1.17 3.31 24.13
CA ASN A 137 2.07 4.19 24.87
C ASN A 137 3.34 4.40 24.05
N PHE A 138 3.47 5.58 23.45
CA PHE A 138 4.61 5.98 22.64
C PHE A 138 5.35 7.18 23.23
N SER A 139 6.61 7.36 22.79
CA SER A 139 7.36 8.60 22.95
C SER A 139 6.63 9.78 22.27
N HIS A 140 7.06 11.01 22.54
CA HIS A 140 6.35 12.21 22.10
C HIS A 140 6.39 12.42 20.56
N ASP A 141 7.32 11.76 19.85
CA ASP A 141 7.54 11.90 18.40
C ASP A 141 7.04 10.68 17.61
N PHE A 142 5.79 10.25 17.86
CA PHE A 142 5.21 9.12 17.14
C PHE A 142 4.97 9.44 15.66
N PHE A 143 5.69 8.73 14.78
CA PHE A 143 5.35 8.69 13.37
C PHE A 143 5.60 7.32 12.73
N VAL A 144 4.73 6.93 11.79
CA VAL A 144 4.81 5.65 11.06
C VAL A 144 5.12 5.91 9.59
N TYR A 145 6.22 5.36 9.11
CA TYR A 145 6.62 5.46 7.70
C TYR A 145 5.85 4.48 6.82
N SER A 146 5.86 3.21 7.20
CA SER A 146 5.36 2.11 6.39
C SER A 146 4.89 0.96 7.27
N ILE A 147 3.96 0.15 6.77
CA ILE A 147 3.44 -1.02 7.47
C ILE A 147 3.30 -2.19 6.51
N VAL A 148 3.52 -3.39 7.02
CA VAL A 148 3.31 -4.62 6.27
C VAL A 148 2.70 -5.71 7.15
N ASN A 149 1.99 -6.64 6.53
CA ASN A 149 1.51 -7.85 7.16
C ASN A 149 2.45 -8.99 6.76
N CYS A 150 3.04 -9.65 7.75
CA CYS A 150 3.81 -10.86 7.56
C CYS A 150 3.26 -11.96 8.47
N GLN A 151 2.71 -13.01 7.86
CA GLN A 151 2.17 -14.19 8.54
C GLN A 151 1.12 -13.86 9.63
N GLY A 152 0.24 -12.87 9.38
CA GLY A 152 -0.81 -12.47 10.32
C GLY A 152 -0.35 -11.54 11.43
N LYS A 153 0.93 -11.13 11.43
CA LYS A 153 1.47 -10.10 12.31
C LYS A 153 1.73 -8.83 11.50
N LEU A 154 1.37 -7.68 12.04
CA LEU A 154 1.60 -6.40 11.38
C LEU A 154 2.87 -5.76 11.92
N TYR A 155 3.75 -5.34 11.02
CA TYR A 155 5.03 -4.72 11.33
C TYR A 155 5.03 -3.32 10.75
N ALA A 156 5.06 -2.31 11.63
CA ALA A 156 5.07 -0.91 11.24
C ALA A 156 6.42 -0.26 11.56
N LEU A 157 7.04 0.34 10.56
CA LEU A 157 8.29 1.08 10.71
C LEU A 157 8.02 2.46 11.29
N THR A 158 8.62 2.77 12.43
CA THR A 158 8.45 4.05 13.13
C THR A 158 9.51 5.08 12.74
N PHE A 159 9.29 6.34 13.13
CA PHE A 159 10.24 7.45 12.96
C PHE A 159 11.58 7.21 13.66
N GLU A 160 11.54 6.54 14.80
CA GLU A 160 12.74 6.14 15.56
C GLU A 160 13.45 4.92 14.95
N GLU A 161 13.03 4.48 13.75
CA GLU A 161 13.60 3.34 13.00
C GLU A 161 13.39 1.96 13.67
N ASN A 162 12.53 1.92 14.69
CA ASN A 162 12.08 0.72 15.35
C ASN A 162 10.90 0.08 14.60
N ILE A 163 10.62 -1.18 14.93
CA ILE A 163 9.47 -1.90 14.40
C ILE A 163 8.40 -2.02 15.48
N MET A 164 7.24 -1.39 15.26
CA MET A 164 6.04 -1.66 16.04
C MET A 164 5.39 -2.93 15.52
N LEU A 165 5.35 -3.96 16.36
CA LEU A 165 4.70 -5.23 16.11
C LEU A 165 3.27 -5.19 16.68
N ILE A 166 2.28 -5.44 15.84
CA ILE A 166 0.88 -5.63 16.25
C ILE A 166 0.53 -7.11 16.01
N ASP A 167 0.36 -7.85 17.09
CA ASP A 167 -0.07 -9.25 17.01
C ASP A 167 -1.59 -9.31 16.82
N THR A 168 -2.01 -9.74 15.62
CA THR A 168 -3.43 -9.94 15.29
C THR A 168 -3.87 -11.40 15.34
N THR A 169 -2.96 -12.30 15.72
CA THR A 169 -3.21 -13.75 15.81
C THR A 169 -3.68 -14.19 17.19
N SER A 170 -3.40 -13.39 18.22
CA SER A 170 -3.82 -13.63 19.60
C SER A 170 -5.27 -13.18 19.85
N SER A 171 -5.91 -13.71 20.90
CA SER A 171 -7.27 -13.33 21.30
C SER A 171 -7.40 -11.88 21.77
N SER A 172 -6.28 -11.25 22.12
CA SER A 172 -6.20 -9.85 22.53
C SER A 172 -5.09 -9.17 21.75
N MET A 173 -5.42 -8.13 20.99
CA MET A 173 -4.44 -7.34 20.23
C MET A 173 -3.36 -6.81 21.18
N ASN A 174 -2.12 -7.23 20.94
CA ASN A 174 -0.95 -6.75 21.66
C ASN A 174 -0.10 -5.90 20.71
N VAL A 175 0.47 -4.81 21.23
CA VAL A 175 1.36 -3.92 20.51
C VAL A 175 2.68 -3.83 21.26
N GLU A 176 3.76 -4.22 20.59
CA GLU A 176 5.11 -4.27 21.15
C GLU A 176 6.08 -3.50 20.25
N ILE A 177 7.14 -2.95 20.84
CA ILE A 177 8.21 -2.27 20.10
C ILE A 177 9.43 -3.18 20.08
N MET A 178 9.88 -3.47 18.87
CA MET A 178 11.11 -4.18 18.59
C MET A 178 12.15 -3.13 18.22
N GLU A 179 13.17 -3.00 19.07
CA GLU A 179 14.34 -2.16 18.80
C GLU A 179 15.20 -2.85 17.74
N VAL A 180 15.39 -2.17 16.61
CA VAL A 180 16.17 -2.67 15.47
C VAL A 180 17.34 -1.74 15.24
N GLU A 181 18.51 -2.27 14.87
CA GLU A 181 19.68 -1.46 14.55
C GLU A 181 19.32 -0.39 13.50
N SER A 182 19.60 0.87 13.83
CA SER A 182 19.25 2.03 13.00
C SER A 182 19.92 1.96 11.63
N PHE A 183 19.11 2.15 10.60
CA PHE A 183 19.57 2.20 9.22
C PHE A 183 20.08 3.59 8.83
N THR A 184 19.83 4.67 9.58
CA THR A 184 20.42 6.00 9.29
C THR A 184 21.93 5.99 9.08
N SER A 185 22.65 5.08 9.75
CA SER A 185 24.09 4.86 9.59
C SER A 185 24.51 4.46 8.17
N LEU A 186 23.57 4.03 7.32
CA LEU A 186 23.79 3.53 5.97
C LEU A 186 23.79 4.62 4.87
N HIS A 187 23.67 5.92 5.21
CA HIS A 187 23.22 6.94 4.27
C HIS A 187 24.31 7.93 3.81
N SER A 188 24.33 8.25 2.51
CA SER A 188 25.13 9.36 1.93
C SER A 188 24.28 10.52 1.38
N TYR A 189 22.94 10.44 1.47
CA TYR A 189 22.01 11.38 0.85
C TYR A 189 21.14 12.11 1.90
N PRO A 190 20.71 13.36 1.60
CA PRO A 190 19.99 14.20 2.56
C PRO A 190 18.53 13.78 2.79
N SER A 191 17.93 12.96 1.90
CA SER A 191 16.53 12.55 2.01
C SER A 191 16.34 11.11 1.52
N TYR A 192 15.60 10.33 2.30
CA TYR A 192 15.20 8.95 2.00
C TYR A 192 13.72 8.74 2.30
N PHE A 193 13.12 7.78 1.61
CA PHE A 193 11.73 7.36 1.79
C PHE A 193 11.69 5.85 2.02
N PRO A 194 11.50 5.40 3.27
CA PRO A 194 11.50 3.97 3.60
C PRO A 194 10.13 3.35 3.35
N ASN A 195 10.13 2.14 2.78
CA ASN A 195 8.96 1.28 2.64
C ASN A 195 9.28 -0.13 3.10
N LEU A 196 8.36 -0.76 3.82
CA LEU A 196 8.40 -2.18 4.12
C LEU A 196 7.70 -2.97 3.00
N VAL A 197 8.24 -4.14 2.70
CA VAL A 197 7.68 -5.11 1.77
C VAL A 197 7.79 -6.48 2.40
N GLU A 198 6.71 -7.25 2.40
CA GLU A 198 6.73 -8.65 2.79
C GLU A 198 6.90 -9.48 1.52
N ALA A 199 7.77 -10.49 1.62
CA ALA A 199 7.96 -11.44 0.55
C ALA A 199 8.37 -12.80 1.12
N CYS A 200 7.52 -13.80 0.89
CA CYS A 200 7.79 -15.20 1.25
C CYS A 200 8.09 -15.40 2.75
N GLY A 201 7.44 -14.64 3.63
CA GLY A 201 7.65 -14.67 5.08
C GLY A 201 8.83 -13.82 5.58
N ASP A 202 9.59 -13.20 4.68
CA ASP A 202 10.64 -12.25 5.02
C ASP A 202 10.13 -10.81 4.94
N ILE A 203 10.74 -9.90 5.71
CA ILE A 203 10.47 -8.46 5.66
C ILE A 203 11.67 -7.75 5.07
N PHE A 204 11.40 -6.95 4.04
CA PHE A 204 12.38 -6.12 3.36
C PHE A 204 12.11 -4.64 3.62
N LEU A 205 13.18 -3.89 3.84
CA LEU A 205 13.21 -2.43 3.87
C LEU A 205 13.76 -1.92 2.54
N VAL A 206 12.94 -1.15 1.82
CA VAL A 206 13.32 -0.46 0.59
C VAL A 206 13.53 1.02 0.89
N LEU A 207 14.74 1.52 0.68
CA LEU A 207 15.13 2.91 0.88
C LEU A 207 15.27 3.60 -0.47
N ARG A 208 14.41 4.59 -0.74
CA ARG A 208 14.47 5.40 -1.97
C ARG A 208 15.11 6.74 -1.68
N TYR A 209 16.20 7.06 -2.36
CA TYR A 209 17.01 8.26 -2.07
C TYR A 209 16.75 9.41 -3.04
N SER A 210 16.62 10.63 -2.51
CA SER A 210 16.46 11.87 -3.28
C SER A 210 17.58 12.86 -2.94
N ARG A 211 18.02 13.63 -3.93
CA ARG A 211 18.99 14.73 -3.74
C ARG A 211 18.38 15.95 -3.06
N SER A 212 17.08 16.15 -3.17
CA SER A 212 16.37 17.33 -2.67
C SER A 212 15.53 16.98 -1.44
N TRP A 213 15.58 17.88 -0.44
CA TRP A 213 14.69 17.86 0.71
C TRP A 213 13.24 18.05 0.26
N GLY A 214 12.31 17.29 0.83
CA GLY A 214 10.87 17.42 0.56
C GLY A 214 10.35 16.67 -0.67
N GLY A 215 11.18 15.81 -1.28
CA GLY A 215 10.79 15.01 -2.45
C GLY A 215 11.28 15.62 -3.76
N GLY A 216 11.65 14.75 -4.69
CA GLY A 216 12.27 15.10 -5.95
C GLY A 216 12.53 13.84 -6.77
N HIS A 217 13.44 13.92 -7.74
CA HIS A 217 13.86 12.75 -8.49
C HIS A 217 14.58 11.77 -7.57
N VAL A 218 14.09 10.52 -7.56
CA VAL A 218 14.80 9.42 -6.91
C VAL A 218 16.05 9.13 -7.73
N VAL A 219 17.19 9.02 -7.06
CA VAL A 219 18.50 8.82 -7.69
C VAL A 219 18.94 7.37 -7.60
N THR A 220 18.66 6.71 -6.49
CA THR A 220 18.99 5.31 -6.26
C THR A 220 18.06 4.69 -5.24
N VAL A 221 18.07 3.37 -5.19
CA VAL A 221 17.27 2.56 -4.26
C VAL A 221 18.16 1.48 -3.66
N ASP A 222 18.02 1.26 -2.36
CA ASP A 222 18.64 0.14 -1.66
C ASP A 222 17.58 -0.75 -1.00
N VAL A 223 17.89 -2.04 -0.93
CA VAL A 223 17.02 -3.05 -0.33
C VAL A 223 17.79 -3.77 0.76
N HIS A 224 17.15 -3.92 1.91
CA HIS A 224 17.68 -4.63 3.05
C HIS A 224 16.66 -5.65 3.53
N LYS A 225 17.11 -6.80 4.01
CA LYS A 225 16.28 -7.82 4.64
C LYS A 225 16.43 -7.73 6.16
N LEU A 226 15.33 -7.86 6.91
CA LEU A 226 15.36 -7.93 8.36
C LEU A 226 15.86 -9.29 8.82
N ASP A 227 16.95 -9.33 9.60
CA ASP A 227 17.34 -10.50 10.36
C ASP A 227 16.65 -10.46 11.73
N PHE A 228 15.58 -11.24 11.90
CA PHE A 228 14.83 -11.31 13.16
C PHE A 228 15.65 -11.84 14.35
N SER A 229 16.73 -12.60 14.09
CA SER A 229 17.57 -13.16 15.17
C SER A 229 18.53 -12.11 15.72
N LYS A 230 19.04 -11.24 14.83
CA LYS A 230 20.00 -10.18 15.18
C LYS A 230 19.38 -8.80 15.34
N LEU A 231 18.10 -8.64 14.97
CA LEU A 231 17.38 -7.37 14.95
C LEU A 231 18.14 -6.28 14.19
N ARG A 232 18.55 -6.59 12.96
CA ARG A 232 19.26 -5.66 12.07
C ARG A 232 18.88 -5.82 10.60
N TRP A 233 19.17 -4.78 9.83
CA TRP A 233 18.96 -4.75 8.39
C TRP A 233 20.20 -5.22 7.63
N GLU A 234 20.09 -6.29 6.85
CA GLU A 234 21.15 -6.83 6.02
C GLU A 234 20.91 -6.47 4.54
N ARG A 235 21.82 -5.72 3.92
CA ARG A 235 21.70 -5.32 2.51
C ARG A 235 21.63 -6.56 1.61
N VAL A 236 20.71 -6.54 0.65
CA VAL A 236 20.61 -7.55 -0.40
C VAL A 236 20.88 -6.93 -1.77
N GLU A 237 21.58 -7.69 -2.62
CA GLU A 237 21.85 -7.31 -4.00
C GLU A 237 20.78 -7.85 -4.97
N SER A 238 19.98 -8.84 -4.52
CA SER A 238 18.92 -9.42 -5.32
C SER A 238 17.72 -9.84 -4.46
N ILE A 239 16.52 -9.67 -5.01
CA ILE A 239 15.25 -10.19 -4.50
C ILE A 239 14.76 -11.41 -5.32
N GLY A 240 15.60 -11.96 -6.19
CA GLY A 240 15.33 -13.18 -6.98
C GLY A 240 14.27 -12.96 -8.06
N ASP A 241 13.37 -13.95 -8.24
CA ASP A 241 12.22 -13.86 -9.16
C ASP A 241 11.16 -12.84 -8.71
N ARG A 242 11.43 -12.02 -7.68
CA ARG A 242 10.42 -11.09 -7.18
C ARG A 242 10.53 -9.71 -7.81
N ALA A 243 9.40 -9.04 -7.92
CA ALA A 243 9.30 -7.62 -8.17
C ALA A 243 8.57 -6.94 -7.02
N PHE A 244 9.07 -5.79 -6.57
CA PHE A 244 8.46 -5.01 -5.49
C PHE A 244 7.70 -3.80 -6.06
N PHE A 245 6.49 -3.56 -5.57
CA PHE A 245 5.64 -2.45 -6.00
C PHE A 245 5.30 -1.57 -4.81
N LEU A 246 5.69 -0.30 -4.85
CA LEU A 246 5.56 0.62 -3.72
C LEU A 246 4.59 1.76 -4.04
N SER A 247 3.72 2.09 -3.09
CA SER A 247 2.91 3.29 -3.13
C SER A 247 2.61 3.82 -1.73
N GLY A 248 2.83 5.11 -1.51
CA GLY A 248 2.62 5.74 -0.21
C GLY A 248 3.39 5.04 0.90
N ALA A 249 2.67 4.54 1.90
CA ALA A 249 3.21 3.80 3.05
C ALA A 249 3.30 2.27 2.81
N PHE A 250 2.96 1.80 1.62
CA PHE A 250 2.74 0.38 1.34
C PHE A 250 3.72 -0.16 0.32
N GLY A 251 4.01 -1.45 0.46
CA GLY A 251 4.81 -2.22 -0.47
C GLY A 251 4.23 -3.62 -0.62
N ILE A 252 4.13 -4.09 -1.86
CA ILE A 252 3.71 -5.46 -2.18
C ILE A 252 4.82 -6.14 -3.00
N SER A 253 4.87 -7.47 -2.95
CA SER A 253 5.84 -8.26 -3.70
C SER A 253 5.16 -9.37 -4.48
N LEU A 254 5.56 -9.51 -5.75
CA LEU A 254 4.99 -10.44 -6.71
C LEU A 254 6.06 -11.38 -7.27
N SER A 255 5.66 -12.58 -7.70
CA SER A 255 6.49 -13.36 -8.63
C SER A 255 6.48 -12.65 -9.98
N ALA A 256 7.66 -12.33 -10.48
CA ALA A 256 7.85 -11.71 -11.77
C ALA A 256 7.42 -12.64 -12.90
N THR A 257 7.76 -13.93 -12.78
CA THR A 257 7.35 -14.98 -13.72
C THR A 257 5.81 -15.08 -13.84
N GLU A 258 5.08 -15.07 -12.73
CA GLU A 258 3.61 -15.19 -12.75
C GLU A 258 2.90 -13.90 -13.18
N SER A 259 3.49 -12.74 -12.87
CA SER A 259 2.90 -11.42 -13.13
C SER A 259 3.38 -10.77 -14.44
N GLY A 260 4.23 -11.45 -15.21
CA GLY A 260 4.74 -10.95 -16.49
C GLY A 260 5.56 -9.66 -16.38
N VAL A 261 6.18 -9.42 -15.22
CA VAL A 261 7.06 -8.25 -14.96
C VAL A 261 8.52 -8.68 -14.91
N GLN A 262 9.44 -7.73 -14.81
CA GLN A 262 10.86 -8.05 -14.74
C GLN A 262 11.24 -8.51 -13.32
N PRO A 263 11.97 -9.63 -13.17
CA PRO A 263 12.47 -10.09 -11.87
C PRO A 263 13.54 -9.14 -11.36
N ASN A 264 13.74 -9.08 -10.04
CA ASN A 264 14.75 -8.23 -9.41
C ASN A 264 14.56 -6.72 -9.69
N HIS A 265 13.31 -6.28 -9.88
CA HIS A 265 12.95 -4.88 -10.13
C HIS A 265 12.05 -4.29 -9.05
N ILE A 266 12.15 -2.98 -8.87
CA ILE A 266 11.33 -2.20 -7.95
C ILE A 266 10.57 -1.15 -8.75
N TYR A 267 9.24 -1.23 -8.69
CA TYR A 267 8.31 -0.32 -9.31
C TYR A 267 7.70 0.58 -8.24
N PHE A 268 7.69 1.89 -8.42
CA PHE A 268 7.06 2.75 -7.44
C PHE A 268 6.55 4.05 -8.04
N ILE A 269 5.49 4.56 -7.43
CA ILE A 269 4.88 5.83 -7.82
C ILE A 269 5.36 6.89 -6.85
N GLN A 270 5.93 7.97 -7.38
CA GLN A 270 6.38 9.10 -6.58
C GLN A 270 5.76 10.39 -7.13
N PRO A 271 5.10 11.20 -6.30
CA PRO A 271 4.67 12.52 -6.69
C PRO A 271 5.89 13.43 -6.86
N CYS A 272 5.93 14.16 -7.97
CA CYS A 272 6.89 15.23 -8.19
C CYS A 272 6.16 16.57 -8.38
N ASN A 273 6.91 17.67 -8.55
CA ASN A 273 6.33 19.02 -8.72
C ASN A 273 5.33 19.09 -9.90
N ASP A 274 5.65 18.32 -10.93
CA ASP A 274 4.97 17.99 -12.18
C ASP A 274 3.55 17.43 -12.23
N ALA A 275 3.53 16.20 -11.70
CA ALA A 275 2.83 15.03 -12.18
C ALA A 275 3.39 13.86 -11.36
N GLU A 276 2.68 12.74 -11.40
CA GLU A 276 3.13 11.49 -10.80
C GLU A 276 3.97 10.70 -11.80
N ARG A 277 5.09 10.15 -11.32
CA ARG A 277 6.02 9.36 -12.12
C ARG A 277 6.00 7.91 -11.62
N LEU A 278 5.94 6.98 -12.57
CA LEU A 278 6.19 5.56 -12.33
C LEU A 278 7.69 5.33 -12.51
N TYR A 279 8.40 5.12 -11.42
CA TYR A 279 9.80 4.76 -11.43
C TYR A 279 9.96 3.25 -11.52
N ILE A 280 10.98 2.84 -12.26
CA ILE A 280 11.42 1.46 -12.39
C ILE A 280 12.90 1.43 -12.04
N PHE A 281 13.26 0.62 -11.06
CA PHE A 281 14.64 0.45 -10.62
C PHE A 281 15.06 -1.01 -10.80
N SER A 282 16.15 -1.23 -11.54
CA SER A 282 16.80 -2.54 -11.68
C SER A 282 17.84 -2.70 -10.58
N LEU A 283 17.73 -3.77 -9.77
CA LEU A 283 18.76 -4.10 -8.78
C LEU A 283 20.03 -4.66 -9.43
N ASP A 284 19.90 -5.33 -10.58
CA ASP A 284 21.04 -5.91 -11.31
C ASP A 284 21.94 -4.82 -11.91
N GLU A 285 21.33 -3.86 -12.60
CA GLU A 285 22.06 -2.79 -13.29
C GLU A 285 22.29 -1.56 -12.39
N ARG A 286 21.55 -1.46 -11.27
CA ARG A 286 21.48 -0.27 -10.41
C ARG A 286 21.08 0.99 -11.18
N VAL A 287 20.27 0.82 -12.22
CA VAL A 287 19.75 1.90 -13.06
C VAL A 287 18.31 2.21 -12.67
N ILE A 288 18.01 3.52 -12.62
CA ILE A 288 16.66 4.03 -12.43
C ILE A 288 16.15 4.66 -13.73
N SER A 289 14.94 4.29 -14.13
CA SER A 289 14.18 4.93 -15.19
C SER A 289 12.82 5.37 -14.64
N PHE A 290 12.12 6.23 -15.38
CA PHE A 290 10.74 6.56 -15.05
C PHE A 290 9.92 6.87 -16.28
N ASP A 291 8.64 6.55 -16.19
CA ASP A 291 7.61 6.93 -17.15
C ASP A 291 6.57 7.84 -16.51
N MET A 292 5.83 8.57 -17.35
CA MET A 292 4.66 9.34 -16.95
C MET A 292 3.41 8.60 -17.44
N PRO A 293 2.83 7.70 -16.64
CA PRO A 293 1.71 6.87 -17.11
C PRO A 293 0.45 7.69 -17.40
N CYS A 294 0.34 8.90 -16.83
CA CYS A 294 -0.80 9.79 -17.00
C CYS A 294 -0.37 11.27 -17.03
N PRO A 295 0.27 11.75 -18.12
CA PRO A 295 0.83 13.11 -18.20
C PRO A 295 -0.25 14.20 -18.11
N ASN A 296 -1.51 13.86 -18.42
CA ASN A 296 -2.63 14.79 -18.42
C ASN A 296 -3.42 14.81 -17.10
N ILE A 297 -3.15 13.88 -16.17
CA ILE A 297 -3.83 13.86 -14.86
C ILE A 297 -3.02 14.77 -13.93
N ARG A 298 -3.61 15.93 -13.59
CA ARG A 298 -3.03 16.85 -12.62
C ARG A 298 -2.91 16.16 -11.27
N ARG A 299 -1.84 16.48 -10.53
CA ARG A 299 -1.53 15.99 -9.18
C ARG A 299 -2.80 15.83 -8.34
N THR A 300 -3.16 14.58 -8.06
CA THR A 300 -4.21 14.27 -7.08
C THR A 300 -3.56 14.26 -5.70
N TRP A 301 -4.24 14.82 -4.70
CA TRP A 301 -3.85 14.64 -3.29
C TRP A 301 -4.25 13.25 -2.75
N ASP A 302 -4.91 12.46 -3.58
CA ASP A 302 -5.25 11.07 -3.32
C ASP A 302 -4.11 10.15 -3.75
N TYR A 303 -3.78 9.18 -2.91
CA TYR A 303 -2.78 8.17 -3.21
C TYR A 303 -3.18 7.34 -4.44
N LEU A 304 -2.19 7.01 -5.28
CA LEU A 304 -2.35 5.99 -6.31
C LEU A 304 -2.22 4.62 -5.67
N TRP A 305 -3.03 3.66 -6.08
CA TRP A 305 -3.06 2.34 -5.45
C TRP A 305 -2.67 1.26 -6.46
N TRP A 306 -1.74 0.41 -6.04
CA TRP A 306 -1.49 -0.86 -6.70
C TRP A 306 -2.64 -1.81 -6.37
N THR A 307 -3.23 -2.41 -7.39
CA THR A 307 -4.23 -3.46 -7.23
C THR A 307 -3.89 -4.64 -8.12
N MET A 308 -4.46 -5.78 -7.76
CA MET A 308 -4.42 -7.00 -8.56
C MET A 308 -5.68 -7.80 -8.28
N ALA A 309 -6.09 -8.68 -9.19
CA ALA A 309 -6.91 -9.81 -8.78
C ALA A 309 -6.01 -10.80 -8.04
N THR A 310 -6.43 -11.27 -6.86
CA THR A 310 -5.89 -12.53 -6.35
C THR A 310 -6.60 -13.66 -7.06
N THR A 311 -5.83 -14.68 -7.47
CA THR A 311 -6.40 -15.97 -7.88
C THR A 311 -6.59 -16.86 -6.66
#